data_AF-A0A7V9N838-F1
#
_entry.id   AF-A0A7V9N838-F1
#
_cell.length_a   1.000
_cell.length_b   1.000
_cell.length_c   1.000
_cell.angle_alpha   90.00
_cell.angle_beta   90.00
_cell.angle_gamma   90.00
#
_symmetry.space_group_name_H-M   'P 1'
#
loop_
_entity.id
_entity.type
_entity.pdbx_description
1 polymer ?
#
loop_
_entity_poly.entity_id
_entity_poly.type
_entity_poly.pdbx_seq_one_letter_code
_entity_poly.pdbx_strand_id
1 'polypeptide(L)'
;MTETRFDDITMNINFNIVLGQRATWPELLARARETEVLGFDGLFLVDHFYGLRDVTDPTHEAYTMLAALAPFTQRVRLGILVCGNTYRNPAFLLKQAVTVDHVSGGRVDFGVGAGWVEREHEAYGFPFPSARERVDRFAEALDIWDLLQREERTTYKGAYYQLLDAPFAPKPLQQPRLPLLIGGSGPRMLRLTARHADTWNVVGAPEEVAAVNQRLDAACLAEGRDPASLVRTVSPRINLLASAEAFADGVAAYRAAGFRDIFLPWPRTEAELPVLRQVAREVIPGLRAQSPRPRPASAQTPSLADLDSVTEEEVRRAYAAVRAGPPRQLLDLLIDHPGERFDGASLLTRLGLQRHDEVTRGIAALAADLASHGLARPWNESQLGYELSTAHATRLARARDRGGTT
;
A
#
# COMPACT_ATOMS: atom_id res chain seq x y z
N MET A 1 -4.92 31.84 4.79
CA MET A 1 -4.85 31.72 3.33
C MET A 1 -3.38 31.64 2.97
N THR A 2 -2.89 30.45 2.67
CA THR A 2 -1.50 30.21 2.29
C THR A 2 -1.55 29.17 1.17
N GLU A 3 -1.37 29.66 -0.05
CA GLU A 3 -1.21 28.87 -1.27
C GLU A 3 -0.04 27.90 -1.08
N THR A 4 -0.35 26.62 -1.05
CA THR A 4 0.67 25.58 -1.24
C THR A 4 0.81 25.44 -2.75
N ARG A 5 1.93 25.92 -3.31
CA ARG A 5 2.21 25.85 -4.75
C ARG A 5 2.35 24.39 -5.19
N PHE A 6 1.40 23.91 -5.99
CA PHE A 6 1.43 22.59 -6.64
C PHE A 6 2.43 22.50 -7.81
N ASP A 7 3.17 23.58 -8.10
CA ASP A 7 4.16 23.66 -9.17
C ASP A 7 5.38 22.71 -8.96
N ASP A 8 5.66 22.28 -7.72
CA ASP A 8 6.93 21.63 -7.35
C ASP A 8 7.07 20.14 -7.76
N ILE A 9 5.97 19.39 -7.98
CA ILE A 9 6.06 17.95 -8.35
C ILE A 9 6.40 17.78 -9.83
N THR A 10 6.08 18.78 -10.66
CA THR A 10 6.11 18.64 -12.12
C THR A 10 7.48 18.87 -12.76
N MET A 11 8.47 19.42 -12.05
CA MET A 11 9.70 19.90 -12.70
C MET A 11 10.75 18.80 -12.98
N ASN A 12 10.90 17.76 -12.16
CA ASN A 12 12.15 16.98 -12.15
C ASN A 12 12.11 15.65 -12.91
N ILE A 13 13.27 15.21 -13.43
CA ILE A 13 13.46 13.88 -14.04
C ILE A 13 14.10 12.90 -13.05
N ASN A 14 13.50 11.73 -12.90
CA ASN A 14 13.95 10.66 -12.01
C ASN A 14 14.31 9.39 -12.81
N PHE A 15 15.27 8.64 -12.29
CA PHE A 15 15.76 7.40 -12.88
C PHE A 15 15.74 6.28 -11.84
N ASN A 16 15.03 5.20 -12.17
CA ASN A 16 14.81 4.06 -11.29
C ASN A 16 15.38 2.79 -11.94
N ILE A 17 15.89 1.87 -11.13
CA ILE A 17 16.43 0.59 -11.57
C ILE A 17 15.47 -0.54 -11.24
N VAL A 18 15.22 -1.43 -12.20
CA VAL A 18 14.48 -2.68 -12.02
C VAL A 18 15.49 -3.83 -12.11
N LEU A 19 15.86 -4.44 -10.97
CA LEU A 19 16.97 -5.40 -10.95
C LEU A 19 16.70 -6.69 -11.72
N GLY A 20 15.47 -7.20 -11.63
CA GLY A 20 15.19 -8.60 -11.90
C GLY A 20 15.96 -9.48 -10.89
N GLN A 21 15.23 -10.09 -9.95
CA GLN A 21 15.83 -10.88 -8.88
C GLN A 21 16.23 -12.30 -9.34
N ARG A 22 16.98 -12.36 -10.45
CA ARG A 22 17.44 -13.57 -11.13
C ARG A 22 18.95 -13.75 -11.09
N ALA A 23 19.50 -13.66 -9.89
CA ALA A 23 20.92 -13.76 -9.62
C ALA A 23 21.11 -14.23 -8.19
N THR A 24 22.34 -14.62 -7.82
CA THR A 24 22.65 -15.03 -6.46
C THR A 24 22.48 -13.87 -5.48
N TRP A 25 22.30 -14.17 -4.19
CA TRP A 25 22.19 -13.15 -3.14
C TRP A 25 23.35 -12.14 -3.13
N PRO A 26 24.64 -12.56 -3.17
CA PRO A 26 25.76 -11.61 -3.21
C PRO A 26 25.70 -10.66 -4.40
N GLU A 27 25.28 -11.14 -5.58
CA GLU A 27 25.13 -10.31 -6.76
C GLU A 27 23.99 -9.32 -6.61
N LEU A 28 22.80 -9.75 -6.15
CA LEU A 28 21.66 -8.86 -5.94
C LEU A 28 21.98 -7.77 -4.91
N LEU A 29 22.67 -8.12 -3.84
CA LEU A 29 23.13 -7.16 -2.84
C LEU A 29 24.13 -6.15 -3.43
N ALA A 30 25.07 -6.61 -4.27
CA ALA A 30 26.02 -5.74 -4.94
C ALA A 30 25.31 -4.76 -5.89
N ARG A 31 24.36 -5.24 -6.69
CA ARG A 31 23.56 -4.41 -7.62
C ARG A 31 22.70 -3.38 -6.88
N ALA A 32 22.10 -3.75 -5.75
CA ALA A 32 21.33 -2.83 -4.92
C ALA A 32 22.19 -1.70 -4.36
N ARG A 33 23.38 -2.02 -3.81
CA ARG A 33 24.35 -1.03 -3.33
C ARG A 33 24.86 -0.14 -4.45
N GLU A 34 25.15 -0.72 -5.61
CA GLU A 34 25.61 0.03 -6.77
C GLU A 34 24.53 0.98 -7.29
N THR A 35 23.27 0.57 -7.31
CA THR A 35 22.12 1.45 -7.63
C THR A 35 22.10 2.68 -6.71
N GLU A 36 22.32 2.49 -5.42
CA GLU A 36 22.35 3.58 -4.44
C GLU A 36 23.53 4.54 -4.67
N VAL A 37 24.74 4.00 -4.80
CA VAL A 37 26.00 4.74 -5.00
C VAL A 37 25.99 5.53 -6.31
N LEU A 38 25.41 4.96 -7.37
CA LEU A 38 25.27 5.63 -8.67
C LEU A 38 24.23 6.75 -8.67
N GLY A 39 23.47 6.95 -7.59
CA GLY A 39 22.59 8.10 -7.47
C GLY A 39 21.23 7.94 -8.15
N PHE A 40 20.80 6.71 -8.45
CA PHE A 40 19.43 6.43 -8.93
C PHE A 40 18.39 6.76 -7.86
N ASP A 41 17.17 7.08 -8.26
CA ASP A 41 16.09 7.52 -7.36
C ASP A 41 15.34 6.35 -6.72
N GLY A 42 15.30 5.21 -7.39
CA GLY A 42 14.57 4.04 -6.93
C GLY A 42 15.19 2.71 -7.36
N LEU A 43 14.90 1.69 -6.56
CA LEU A 43 15.29 0.30 -6.73
C LEU A 43 14.03 -0.56 -6.64
N PHE A 44 13.67 -1.18 -7.75
CA PHE A 44 12.46 -1.97 -7.89
C PHE A 44 12.79 -3.41 -8.30
N LEU A 45 11.94 -4.33 -7.89
CA LEU A 45 11.96 -5.73 -8.31
C LEU A 45 10.76 -6.04 -9.21
N VAL A 46 10.79 -7.19 -9.88
CA VAL A 46 9.65 -7.67 -10.68
C VAL A 46 8.85 -8.70 -9.90
N ASP A 47 7.61 -8.93 -10.28
CA ASP A 47 6.76 -9.91 -9.61
C ASP A 47 6.54 -11.15 -10.47
N HIS A 48 7.59 -11.94 -10.62
CA HIS A 48 7.57 -13.23 -11.32
C HIS A 48 8.09 -14.33 -10.41
N PHE A 49 7.54 -15.52 -10.54
CA PHE A 49 7.88 -16.70 -9.75
C PHE A 49 8.94 -17.58 -10.43
N TYR A 50 9.08 -17.48 -11.75
CA TYR A 50 10.17 -18.08 -12.53
C TYR A 50 10.61 -17.18 -13.69
N GLY A 51 11.68 -17.57 -14.38
CA GLY A 51 12.13 -16.85 -15.55
C GLY A 51 11.19 -16.99 -16.73
N LEU A 52 10.51 -15.89 -17.11
CA LEU A 52 9.56 -15.92 -18.24
C LEU A 52 10.17 -16.26 -19.61
N ARG A 53 11.47 -16.01 -19.78
CA ARG A 53 12.20 -16.30 -21.03
C ARG A 53 12.84 -17.68 -20.94
N ASP A 54 13.52 -17.94 -19.83
CA ASP A 54 14.11 -19.22 -19.50
C ASP A 54 13.65 -19.62 -18.10
N VAL A 55 12.85 -20.70 -18.01
CA VAL A 55 12.29 -21.18 -16.75
C VAL A 55 13.36 -21.75 -15.81
N THR A 56 14.57 -21.99 -16.31
CA THR A 56 15.71 -22.42 -15.51
C THR A 56 16.45 -21.26 -14.85
N ASP A 57 16.16 -20.01 -15.24
CA ASP A 57 16.69 -18.83 -14.54
C ASP A 57 16.21 -18.86 -13.07
N PRO A 58 17.13 -18.86 -12.08
CA PRO A 58 16.73 -18.75 -10.70
C PRO A 58 15.93 -17.45 -10.53
N THR A 59 14.78 -17.50 -9.87
CA THR A 59 13.95 -16.31 -9.66
C THR A 59 13.52 -16.28 -8.20
N HIS A 60 13.97 -15.26 -7.48
CA HIS A 60 13.58 -15.07 -6.08
C HIS A 60 12.20 -14.41 -5.97
N GLU A 61 11.51 -14.66 -4.85
CA GLU A 61 10.22 -14.02 -4.58
C GLU A 61 10.41 -12.52 -4.28
N ALA A 62 9.49 -11.71 -4.80
CA ALA A 62 9.63 -10.26 -4.92
C ALA A 62 9.70 -9.54 -3.57
N TYR A 63 8.73 -9.72 -2.67
CA TYR A 63 8.69 -8.97 -1.41
C TYR A 63 9.69 -9.46 -0.37
N THR A 64 9.94 -10.76 -0.32
CA THR A 64 10.98 -11.33 0.56
C THR A 64 12.37 -10.85 0.15
N MET A 65 12.66 -10.79 -1.15
CA MET A 65 13.92 -10.22 -1.63
C MET A 65 13.99 -8.70 -1.37
N LEU A 66 12.90 -7.96 -1.60
CA LEU A 66 12.87 -6.52 -1.33
C LEU A 66 13.11 -6.23 0.16
N ALA A 67 12.49 -7.02 1.06
CA ALA A 67 12.72 -6.95 2.50
C ALA A 67 14.17 -7.23 2.89
N ALA A 68 14.83 -8.19 2.23
CA ALA A 68 16.23 -8.52 2.47
C ALA A 68 17.19 -7.42 1.99
N LEU A 69 16.88 -6.74 0.87
CA LEU A 69 17.70 -5.68 0.31
C LEU A 69 17.49 -4.33 1.00
N ALA A 70 16.29 -4.06 1.52
CA ALA A 70 15.91 -2.77 2.09
C ALA A 70 16.90 -2.20 3.14
N PRO A 71 17.42 -2.97 4.11
CA PRO A 71 18.37 -2.47 5.11
C PRO A 71 19.74 -2.05 4.55
N PHE A 72 20.08 -2.49 3.34
CA PHE A 72 21.36 -2.19 2.69
C PHE A 72 21.30 -0.96 1.79
N THR A 73 20.20 -0.22 1.86
CA THR A 73 19.93 1.02 1.15
C THR A 73 19.43 2.06 2.14
N GLN A 74 19.67 3.34 1.87
CA GLN A 74 19.29 4.44 2.76
C GLN A 74 18.44 5.48 2.05
N ARG A 75 18.66 5.69 0.73
CA ARG A 75 18.02 6.79 -0.01
C ARG A 75 17.02 6.33 -1.05
N VAL A 76 17.31 5.27 -1.81
CA VAL A 76 16.49 4.89 -2.96
C VAL A 76 15.07 4.56 -2.52
N ARG A 77 14.06 4.95 -3.31
CA ARG A 77 12.70 4.42 -3.17
C ARG A 77 12.71 2.93 -3.48
N LEU A 78 11.84 2.17 -2.84
CA LEU A 78 11.78 0.71 -2.94
C LEU A 78 10.40 0.27 -3.41
N GLY A 79 10.30 -0.72 -4.27
CA GLY A 79 8.98 -1.24 -4.64
C GLY A 79 9.04 -2.43 -5.56
N ILE A 80 7.86 -2.91 -5.95
CA ILE A 80 7.71 -3.96 -6.95
C ILE A 80 7.05 -3.35 -8.18
N LEU A 81 7.52 -3.66 -9.38
CA LEU A 81 7.01 -3.11 -10.65
C LEU A 81 6.47 -4.22 -11.57
N VAL A 82 5.20 -4.59 -11.51
CA VAL A 82 4.27 -4.37 -10.38
C VAL A 82 3.72 -5.71 -9.90
N CYS A 83 3.26 -5.76 -8.65
CA CYS A 83 2.62 -6.96 -8.13
C CYS A 83 1.30 -7.29 -8.82
N GLY A 84 1.10 -8.57 -9.15
CA GLY A 84 -0.17 -9.07 -9.66
C GLY A 84 -1.15 -9.34 -8.53
N ASN A 85 -2.38 -8.84 -8.67
CA ASN A 85 -3.43 -8.99 -7.67
C ASN A 85 -4.02 -10.42 -7.57
N THR A 86 -3.95 -11.21 -8.64
CA THR A 86 -4.71 -12.48 -8.76
C THR A 86 -4.18 -13.63 -7.90
N TYR A 87 -2.93 -13.59 -7.47
CA TYR A 87 -2.29 -14.66 -6.71
C TYR A 87 -1.87 -14.24 -5.29
N ARG A 88 -2.27 -13.04 -4.83
CA ARG A 88 -2.07 -12.61 -3.44
C ARG A 88 -3.38 -12.08 -2.83
N ASN A 89 -3.64 -12.47 -1.59
CA ASN A 89 -4.70 -11.83 -0.81
C ASN A 89 -4.37 -10.34 -0.61
N PRO A 90 -5.32 -9.40 -0.84
CA PRO A 90 -5.05 -7.96 -0.73
C PRO A 90 -4.50 -7.52 0.63
N ALA A 91 -5.04 -8.03 1.73
CA ALA A 91 -4.57 -7.68 3.08
C ALA A 91 -3.16 -8.21 3.34
N PHE A 92 -2.86 -9.42 2.85
CA PHE A 92 -1.53 -10.01 2.98
C PHE A 92 -0.47 -9.23 2.18
N LEU A 93 -0.78 -8.91 0.92
CA LEU A 93 0.12 -8.11 0.06
C LEU A 93 0.42 -6.74 0.68
N LEU A 94 -0.61 -6.04 1.18
CA LEU A 94 -0.39 -4.76 1.86
C LEU A 94 0.44 -4.94 3.15
N LYS A 95 0.25 -6.05 3.89
CA LYS A 95 1.08 -6.34 5.07
C LYS A 95 2.55 -6.45 4.70
N GLN A 96 2.89 -7.15 3.62
CA GLN A 96 4.26 -7.25 3.11
C GLN A 96 4.83 -5.86 2.78
N ALA A 97 4.07 -5.04 2.05
CA ALA A 97 4.49 -3.69 1.68
C ALA A 97 4.75 -2.80 2.90
N VAL A 98 3.84 -2.80 3.88
CA VAL A 98 3.98 -2.03 5.12
C VAL A 98 5.14 -2.54 5.98
N THR A 99 5.38 -3.85 6.04
CA THR A 99 6.55 -4.37 6.74
C THR A 99 7.84 -3.86 6.10
N VAL A 100 7.96 -3.87 4.77
CA VAL A 100 9.14 -3.30 4.09
C VAL A 100 9.20 -1.79 4.28
N ASP A 101 8.07 -1.09 4.36
CA ASP A 101 8.03 0.34 4.65
C ASP A 101 8.69 0.66 6.00
N HIS A 102 8.38 -0.12 7.03
CA HIS A 102 9.02 -0.01 8.35
C HIS A 102 10.50 -0.36 8.30
N VAL A 103 10.87 -1.47 7.67
CA VAL A 103 12.28 -1.92 7.53
C VAL A 103 13.12 -0.89 6.77
N SER A 104 12.53 -0.23 5.76
CA SER A 104 13.22 0.75 4.93
C SER A 104 13.25 2.16 5.50
N GLY A 105 12.45 2.45 6.53
CA GLY A 105 12.30 3.80 7.08
C GLY A 105 11.41 4.71 6.21
N GLY A 106 10.33 4.19 5.63
CA GLY A 106 9.33 4.98 4.93
C GLY A 106 9.60 5.19 3.44
N ARG A 107 10.22 4.22 2.75
CA ARG A 107 10.68 4.39 1.35
C ARG A 107 9.90 3.58 0.31
N VAL A 108 8.80 2.93 0.68
CA VAL A 108 8.11 2.00 -0.22
C VAL A 108 7.12 2.69 -1.16
N ASP A 109 7.22 2.41 -2.46
CA ASP A 109 6.17 2.60 -3.47
C ASP A 109 5.39 1.28 -3.63
N PHE A 110 4.10 1.33 -3.35
CA PHE A 110 3.21 0.17 -3.44
C PHE A 110 2.75 -0.05 -4.88
N GLY A 111 3.58 -0.77 -5.64
CA GLY A 111 3.35 -1.05 -7.05
C GLY A 111 2.48 -2.27 -7.31
N VAL A 112 1.32 -2.08 -7.93
CA VAL A 112 0.29 -3.11 -8.14
C VAL A 112 -0.36 -3.04 -9.53
N GLY A 113 -0.92 -4.17 -9.96
CA GLY A 113 -1.70 -4.30 -11.19
C GLY A 113 -2.57 -5.55 -11.18
N ALA A 114 -3.38 -5.72 -12.24
CA ALA A 114 -4.37 -6.79 -12.30
C ALA A 114 -3.81 -8.21 -12.53
N GLY A 115 -2.51 -8.35 -12.85
CA GLY A 115 -1.89 -9.62 -13.23
C GLY A 115 -2.17 -10.02 -14.69
N TRP A 116 -1.21 -10.70 -15.33
CA TRP A 116 -1.29 -10.96 -16.78
C TRP A 116 -0.65 -12.27 -17.28
N VAL A 117 0.26 -12.90 -16.54
CA VAL A 117 0.98 -14.08 -17.03
C VAL A 117 0.21 -15.37 -16.75
N GLU A 118 -0.57 -15.83 -17.72
CA GLU A 118 -1.37 -17.07 -17.63
C GLU A 118 -0.51 -18.29 -17.24
N ARG A 119 0.64 -18.47 -17.90
CA ARG A 119 1.53 -19.60 -17.65
C ARG A 119 2.03 -19.69 -16.20
N GLU A 120 2.21 -18.57 -15.52
CA GLU A 120 2.60 -18.58 -14.09
C GLU A 120 1.45 -19.03 -13.21
N HIS A 121 0.22 -18.67 -13.57
CA HIS A 121 -0.96 -19.11 -12.85
C HIS A 121 -1.14 -20.62 -13.00
N GLU A 122 -1.05 -21.14 -14.23
CA GLU A 122 -1.17 -22.58 -14.50
C GLU A 122 -0.09 -23.39 -13.78
N ALA A 123 1.17 -22.94 -13.84
CA ALA A 123 2.30 -23.67 -13.27
C ALA A 123 2.24 -23.79 -11.73
N TYR A 124 1.69 -22.79 -11.04
CA TYR A 124 1.59 -22.78 -9.58
C TYR A 124 0.17 -23.03 -9.06
N GLY A 125 -0.78 -23.38 -9.93
CA GLY A 125 -2.15 -23.70 -9.56
C GLY A 125 -2.98 -22.49 -9.09
N PHE A 126 -2.62 -21.27 -9.51
CA PHE A 126 -3.47 -20.10 -9.29
C PHE A 126 -4.58 -20.05 -10.36
N PRO A 127 -5.82 -19.68 -9.99
CA PRO A 127 -6.85 -19.41 -10.99
C PRO A 127 -6.44 -18.25 -11.89
N PHE A 128 -6.58 -18.40 -13.22
CA PHE A 128 -6.41 -17.32 -14.19
C PHE A 128 -7.77 -16.85 -14.73
N PRO A 129 -8.48 -15.96 -14.02
CA PRO A 129 -9.80 -15.51 -14.46
C PRO A 129 -9.69 -14.59 -15.69
N SER A 130 -10.84 -14.33 -16.33
CA SER A 130 -10.93 -13.47 -17.50
C SER A 130 -10.32 -12.08 -17.25
N ALA A 131 -9.88 -11.39 -18.31
CA ALA A 131 -9.33 -10.03 -18.17
C ALA A 131 -10.29 -9.06 -17.48
N ARG A 132 -11.60 -9.17 -17.76
CA ARG A 132 -12.63 -8.36 -17.09
C ARG A 132 -12.63 -8.62 -15.58
N GLU A 133 -12.69 -9.89 -15.20
CA GLU A 133 -12.74 -10.30 -13.79
C GLU A 133 -11.45 -9.94 -13.04
N ARG A 134 -10.27 -10.05 -13.67
CA ARG A 134 -9.01 -9.58 -13.06
C ARG A 134 -9.06 -8.10 -12.68
N VAL A 135 -9.63 -7.27 -13.56
CA VAL A 135 -9.79 -5.83 -13.29
C VAL A 135 -10.91 -5.57 -12.28
N ASP A 136 -11.97 -6.40 -12.24
CA ASP A 136 -13.01 -6.32 -11.20
C ASP A 136 -12.41 -6.61 -9.81
N ARG A 137 -11.66 -7.70 -9.68
CA ARG A 137 -10.89 -8.04 -8.47
C ARG A 137 -9.95 -6.91 -8.08
N PHE A 138 -9.20 -6.37 -9.03
CA PHE A 138 -8.26 -5.27 -8.76
C PHE A 138 -8.96 -4.02 -8.22
N ALA A 139 -10.15 -3.68 -8.72
CA ALA A 139 -10.94 -2.57 -8.19
C ALA A 139 -11.33 -2.78 -6.72
N GLU A 140 -11.80 -3.98 -6.33
CA GLU A 140 -12.08 -4.29 -4.93
C GLU A 140 -10.83 -4.25 -4.05
N ALA A 141 -9.69 -4.70 -4.58
CA ALA A 141 -8.42 -4.66 -3.87
C ALA A 141 -7.96 -3.22 -3.59
N LEU A 142 -8.15 -2.28 -4.53
CA LEU A 142 -7.86 -0.86 -4.34
C LEU A 142 -8.65 -0.26 -3.17
N ASP A 143 -9.95 -0.57 -3.07
CA ASP A 143 -10.78 -0.13 -1.96
C ASP A 143 -10.30 -0.73 -0.63
N ILE A 144 -9.97 -2.03 -0.62
CA ILE A 144 -9.45 -2.71 0.56
C ILE A 144 -8.12 -2.09 1.02
N TRP A 145 -7.20 -1.79 0.10
CA TRP A 145 -5.90 -1.21 0.46
C TRP A 145 -6.03 0.20 1.00
N ASP A 146 -6.98 1.01 0.52
CA ASP A 146 -7.28 2.32 1.10
C ASP A 146 -7.82 2.17 2.53
N LEU A 147 -8.85 1.34 2.71
CA LEU A 147 -9.49 1.10 4.01
C LEU A 147 -8.51 0.56 5.05
N LEU A 148 -7.70 -0.45 4.71
CA LEU A 148 -6.75 -1.05 5.65
C LEU A 148 -5.65 -0.08 6.09
N GLN A 149 -5.30 0.93 5.28
CA GLN A 149 -4.31 1.93 5.65
C GLN A 149 -4.90 3.03 6.53
N ARG A 150 -6.16 3.42 6.29
CA ARG A 150 -6.83 4.53 6.98
C ARG A 150 -7.54 4.11 8.28
N GLU A 151 -8.24 2.98 8.25
CA GLU A 151 -9.15 2.55 9.33
C GLU A 151 -8.42 1.64 10.32
N GLU A 152 -8.68 1.76 11.62
CA GLU A 152 -8.14 0.84 12.64
C GLU A 152 -8.53 -0.61 12.35
N ARG A 153 -9.79 -0.82 11.94
CA ARG A 153 -10.35 -2.11 11.53
C ARG A 153 -11.22 -1.96 10.30
N THR A 154 -11.23 -2.98 9.44
CA THR A 154 -11.93 -2.93 8.16
C THR A 154 -12.90 -4.11 8.01
N THR A 155 -14.17 -3.81 7.73
CA THR A 155 -15.12 -4.78 7.19
C THR A 155 -15.39 -4.41 5.73
N TYR A 156 -15.21 -5.36 4.82
CA TYR A 156 -15.43 -5.18 3.39
C TYR A 156 -16.23 -6.37 2.84
N LYS A 157 -17.25 -6.11 2.03
CA LYS A 157 -18.13 -7.13 1.44
C LYS A 157 -18.16 -6.95 -0.08
N GLY A 158 -17.12 -7.45 -0.74
CA GLY A 158 -17.02 -7.51 -2.19
C GLY A 158 -17.54 -8.83 -2.75
N ALA A 159 -17.62 -8.89 -4.08
CA ALA A 159 -17.90 -10.11 -4.83
C ALA A 159 -16.71 -11.07 -4.80
N TYR A 160 -15.48 -10.55 -4.74
CA TYR A 160 -14.26 -11.36 -4.80
C TYR A 160 -13.48 -11.41 -3.49
N TYR A 161 -13.53 -10.32 -2.72
CA TYR A 161 -12.84 -10.23 -1.44
C TYR A 161 -13.78 -9.85 -0.30
N GLN A 162 -13.56 -10.48 0.85
CA GLN A 162 -14.34 -10.25 2.05
C GLN A 162 -13.40 -10.07 3.24
N LEU A 163 -13.62 -9.01 4.00
CA LEU A 163 -12.96 -8.76 5.28
C LEU A 163 -14.05 -8.59 6.32
N LEU A 164 -13.86 -9.18 7.50
CA LEU A 164 -14.77 -9.03 8.62
C LEU A 164 -13.97 -8.52 9.81
N ASP A 165 -14.26 -7.27 10.21
CA ASP A 165 -13.64 -6.62 11.36
C ASP A 165 -12.12 -6.79 11.42
N ALA A 166 -11.46 -6.71 10.27
CA ALA A 166 -10.05 -7.05 10.12
C ALA A 166 -9.16 -5.96 10.72
N PRO A 167 -8.38 -6.24 11.78
CA PRO A 167 -7.39 -5.30 12.28
C PRO A 167 -6.21 -5.20 11.32
N PHE A 168 -5.65 -4.01 11.15
CA PHE A 168 -4.43 -3.82 10.36
C PHE A 168 -3.42 -2.97 11.10
N ALA A 169 -2.45 -3.64 11.73
CA ALA A 169 -1.31 -3.03 12.40
C ALA A 169 0.00 -3.79 12.06
N PRO A 170 1.17 -3.12 12.00
CA PRO A 170 1.31 -1.66 12.07
C PRO A 170 0.70 -0.98 10.84
N LYS A 171 0.46 0.33 10.93
CA LYS A 171 0.14 1.21 9.80
C LYS A 171 1.42 1.59 9.04
N PRO A 172 1.34 2.04 7.77
CA PRO A 172 2.49 2.61 7.08
C PRO A 172 3.19 3.72 7.90
N LEU A 173 4.51 3.84 7.78
CA LEU A 173 5.23 5.03 8.27
C LEU A 173 4.90 6.24 7.40
N GLN A 174 4.77 6.03 6.10
CA GLN A 174 4.40 7.09 5.15
C GLN A 174 2.93 7.53 5.34
N GLN A 175 2.70 8.83 5.28
CA GLN A 175 1.38 9.45 5.44
C GLN A 175 0.94 10.15 4.14
N PRO A 176 -0.37 10.18 3.82
CA PRO A 176 -1.48 9.55 4.56
C PRO A 176 -1.59 8.03 4.36
N ARG A 177 -0.87 7.48 3.37
CA ARG A 177 -0.78 6.05 3.04
C ARG A 177 0.52 5.79 2.27
N LEU A 178 0.84 4.52 1.98
CA LEU A 178 1.88 4.19 1.02
C LEU A 178 1.54 4.83 -0.34
N PRO A 179 2.51 5.46 -1.03
CA PRO A 179 2.35 5.89 -2.41
C PRO A 179 1.97 4.72 -3.31
N LEU A 180 0.88 4.86 -4.05
CA LEU A 180 0.28 3.81 -4.86
C LEU A 180 0.73 3.99 -6.31
N LEU A 181 1.47 2.99 -6.81
CA LEU A 181 1.88 2.90 -8.20
C LEU A 181 1.02 1.87 -8.92
N ILE A 182 0.29 2.27 -9.97
CA ILE A 182 -0.52 1.34 -10.78
C ILE A 182 0.11 1.13 -12.15
N GLY A 183 0.35 -0.14 -12.50
CA GLY A 183 0.79 -0.56 -13.83
C GLY A 183 -0.38 -0.96 -14.73
N GLY A 184 -0.45 -0.43 -15.95
CA GLY A 184 -1.41 -0.87 -16.96
C GLY A 184 -1.81 0.20 -17.98
N SER A 185 -2.34 -0.22 -19.13
CA SER A 185 -2.66 0.68 -20.26
C SER A 185 -4.08 0.51 -20.82
N GLY A 186 -4.83 -0.49 -20.34
CA GLY A 186 -6.20 -0.75 -20.79
C GLY A 186 -7.18 0.33 -20.32
N PRO A 187 -8.25 0.64 -21.07
CA PRO A 187 -9.14 1.77 -20.76
C PRO A 187 -9.69 1.77 -19.33
N ARG A 188 -10.09 0.59 -18.83
CA ARG A 188 -10.62 0.46 -17.46
C ARG A 188 -9.52 0.58 -16.40
N MET A 189 -8.31 0.08 -16.68
CA MET A 189 -7.16 0.28 -15.79
C MET A 189 -6.81 1.77 -15.71
N LEU A 190 -6.81 2.51 -16.82
CA LEU A 190 -6.53 3.94 -16.82
C LEU A 190 -7.56 4.73 -16.00
N ARG A 191 -8.84 4.34 -16.01
CA ARG A 191 -9.86 4.93 -15.13
C ARG A 191 -9.59 4.66 -13.65
N LEU A 192 -9.22 3.43 -13.28
CA LEU A 192 -8.83 3.09 -11.90
C LEU A 192 -7.56 3.86 -11.48
N THR A 193 -6.57 3.95 -12.36
CA THR A 193 -5.36 4.76 -12.16
C THR A 193 -5.72 6.22 -11.91
N ALA A 194 -6.55 6.82 -12.76
CA ALA A 194 -7.00 8.20 -12.61
C ALA A 194 -7.65 8.44 -11.23
N ARG A 195 -8.47 7.50 -10.75
CA ARG A 195 -9.17 7.63 -9.46
C ARG A 195 -8.26 7.40 -8.24
N HIS A 196 -7.37 6.42 -8.27
CA HIS A 196 -6.71 5.92 -7.05
C HIS A 196 -5.20 6.17 -6.98
N ALA A 197 -4.49 6.18 -8.11
CA ALA A 197 -3.03 6.09 -8.11
C ALA A 197 -2.35 7.42 -7.78
N ASP A 198 -1.17 7.39 -7.17
CA ASP A 198 -0.27 8.56 -7.11
C ASP A 198 0.71 8.53 -8.28
N THR A 199 1.06 7.32 -8.73
CA THR A 199 2.02 7.07 -9.80
C THR A 199 1.43 6.07 -10.80
N TRP A 200 1.66 6.32 -12.08
CA TRP A 200 1.28 5.40 -13.16
C TRP A 200 2.51 4.88 -13.88
N ASN A 201 2.53 3.58 -14.20
CA ASN A 201 3.55 2.97 -15.04
C ASN A 201 2.98 2.33 -16.31
N VAL A 202 3.69 2.55 -17.42
CA VAL A 202 3.41 1.95 -18.72
C VAL A 202 4.68 1.44 -19.38
N VAL A 203 4.56 0.34 -20.12
CA VAL A 203 5.66 -0.24 -20.93
C VAL A 203 5.43 0.09 -22.40
N GLY A 204 6.39 0.72 -23.07
CA GLY A 204 6.28 1.00 -24.50
C GLY A 204 7.45 1.82 -25.05
N ALA A 205 7.46 2.01 -26.37
CA ALA A 205 8.29 3.01 -27.05
C ALA A 205 7.65 4.42 -26.98
N PRO A 206 8.39 5.51 -27.21
CA PRO A 206 7.91 6.88 -26.96
C PRO A 206 6.55 7.22 -27.60
N GLU A 207 6.35 6.89 -28.88
CA GLU A 207 5.09 7.17 -29.60
C GLU A 207 3.91 6.34 -29.04
N GLU A 208 4.15 5.06 -28.72
CA GLU A 208 3.13 4.17 -28.15
C GLU A 208 2.64 4.69 -26.79
N VAL A 209 3.58 5.10 -25.93
CA VAL A 209 3.25 5.57 -24.59
C VAL A 209 2.66 6.98 -24.61
N ALA A 210 3.01 7.83 -25.56
CA ALA A 210 2.39 9.15 -25.74
C ALA A 210 0.88 9.03 -25.99
N ALA A 211 0.47 8.11 -26.87
CA ALA A 211 -0.94 7.86 -27.14
C ALA A 211 -1.68 7.32 -25.89
N VAL A 212 -1.03 6.47 -25.08
CA VAL A 212 -1.62 5.97 -23.83
C VAL A 212 -1.70 7.10 -22.79
N ASN A 213 -0.69 7.98 -22.73
CA ASN A 213 -0.62 9.11 -21.82
C ASN A 213 -1.80 10.08 -22.04
N GLN A 214 -2.13 10.39 -23.30
CA GLN A 214 -3.29 11.21 -23.66
C GLN A 214 -4.62 10.56 -23.22
N ARG A 215 -4.75 9.23 -23.33
CA ARG A 215 -5.94 8.52 -22.83
C ARG A 215 -6.05 8.58 -21.30
N LEU A 216 -4.92 8.58 -20.60
CA LEU A 216 -4.92 8.75 -19.15
C LEU A 216 -5.31 10.18 -18.75
N ASP A 217 -4.89 11.20 -19.51
CA ASP A 217 -5.33 12.58 -19.28
C ASP A 217 -6.84 12.70 -19.44
N ALA A 218 -7.41 12.11 -20.50
CA ALA A 218 -8.85 12.05 -20.68
C ALA A 218 -9.56 11.31 -19.52
N ALA A 219 -8.97 10.22 -18.99
CA ALA A 219 -9.51 9.50 -17.85
C ALA A 219 -9.45 10.32 -16.55
N CYS A 220 -8.36 11.05 -16.30
CA CYS A 220 -8.21 11.97 -15.17
C CYS A 220 -9.28 13.07 -15.22
N LEU A 221 -9.44 13.73 -16.36
CA LEU A 221 -10.45 14.77 -16.54
C LEU A 221 -11.87 14.22 -16.34
N ALA A 222 -12.17 13.02 -16.85
CA ALA A 222 -13.47 12.38 -16.66
C ALA A 222 -13.79 12.02 -15.20
N GLU A 223 -12.77 11.72 -14.38
CA GLU A 223 -12.91 11.47 -12.94
C GLU A 223 -12.74 12.75 -12.10
N GLY A 224 -12.62 13.93 -12.74
CA GLY A 224 -12.49 15.23 -12.05
C GLY A 224 -11.13 15.47 -11.40
N ARG A 225 -10.09 14.75 -11.83
CA ARG A 225 -8.72 14.87 -11.33
C ARG A 225 -7.87 15.70 -12.28
N ASP A 226 -7.06 16.60 -11.72
CA ASP A 226 -5.99 17.26 -12.47
C ASP A 226 -4.96 16.22 -12.98
N PRO A 227 -4.79 16.04 -14.30
CA PRO A 227 -3.82 15.09 -14.84
C PRO A 227 -2.38 15.31 -14.38
N ALA A 228 -2.01 16.55 -14.03
CA ALA A 228 -0.66 16.92 -13.56
C ALA A 228 -0.38 16.42 -12.13
N SER A 229 -1.42 16.11 -11.34
CA SER A 229 -1.29 15.52 -9.99
C SER A 229 -0.86 14.04 -9.99
N LEU A 230 -0.72 13.42 -11.16
CA LEU A 230 -0.36 12.01 -11.31
C LEU A 230 1.04 11.87 -11.90
N VAL A 231 1.95 11.24 -11.16
CA VAL A 231 3.32 10.99 -11.63
C VAL A 231 3.31 9.99 -12.79
N ARG A 232 3.92 10.36 -13.92
CA ARG A 232 3.96 9.54 -15.15
C ARG A 232 5.31 8.86 -15.29
N THR A 233 5.30 7.54 -15.19
CA THR A 233 6.49 6.71 -15.28
C THR A 233 6.44 5.78 -16.50
N VAL A 234 7.60 5.47 -17.06
CA VAL A 234 7.72 4.58 -18.20
C VAL A 234 8.77 3.50 -17.97
N SER A 235 8.46 2.29 -18.42
CA SER A 235 9.41 1.20 -18.59
C SER A 235 9.75 1.07 -20.08
N PRO A 236 10.92 1.56 -20.52
CA PRO A 236 11.26 1.64 -21.93
C PRO A 236 11.31 0.29 -22.63
N ARG A 237 10.78 0.23 -23.87
CA ARG A 237 11.02 -0.92 -24.78
C ARG A 237 12.29 -0.77 -25.62
N ILE A 238 12.78 0.45 -25.79
CA ILE A 238 14.05 0.74 -26.48
C ILE A 238 15.24 0.49 -25.54
N ASN A 239 16.39 0.08 -26.09
CA ASN A 239 17.59 -0.11 -25.28
C ASN A 239 18.28 1.23 -25.00
N LEU A 240 17.96 1.84 -23.85
CA LEU A 240 18.62 3.07 -23.39
C LEU A 240 20.09 2.87 -22.99
N LEU A 241 20.55 1.64 -22.77
CA LEU A 241 21.92 1.35 -22.36
C LEU A 241 22.80 0.87 -23.54
N ALA A 242 22.35 1.08 -24.78
CA ALA A 242 23.16 0.79 -25.96
C ALA A 242 24.40 1.71 -26.06
N SER A 243 24.24 2.98 -25.68
CA SER A 243 25.32 3.96 -25.56
C SER A 243 24.85 5.15 -24.70
N ALA A 244 25.77 6.03 -24.29
CA ALA A 244 25.40 7.26 -23.58
C ALA A 244 24.56 8.22 -24.43
N GLU A 245 24.79 8.23 -25.76
CA GLU A 245 24.01 9.01 -26.72
C GLU A 245 22.59 8.44 -26.87
N ALA A 246 22.46 7.12 -27.03
CA ALA A 246 21.15 6.45 -27.07
C ALA A 246 20.35 6.68 -25.79
N PHE A 247 21.02 6.75 -24.63
CA PHE A 247 20.39 7.13 -23.38
C PHE A 247 19.83 8.56 -23.44
N ALA A 248 20.64 9.54 -23.82
CA ALA A 248 20.24 10.94 -23.88
C ALA A 248 19.08 11.17 -24.86
N ASP A 249 19.18 10.62 -26.07
CA ASP A 249 18.16 10.75 -27.12
C ASP A 249 16.85 10.07 -26.71
N GLY A 250 16.93 8.85 -26.19
CA GLY A 250 15.76 8.11 -25.74
C GLY A 250 15.06 8.81 -24.57
N VAL A 251 15.82 9.35 -23.61
CA VAL A 251 15.26 10.14 -22.51
C VAL A 251 14.58 11.41 -23.04
N ALA A 252 15.19 12.11 -24.00
CA ALA A 252 14.57 13.28 -24.62
C ALA A 252 13.24 12.93 -25.31
N ALA A 253 13.19 11.78 -26.01
CA ALA A 253 11.96 11.30 -26.64
C ALA A 253 10.86 10.96 -25.61
N TYR A 254 11.20 10.29 -24.49
CA TYR A 254 10.22 10.02 -23.43
C TYR A 254 9.75 11.31 -22.73
N ARG A 255 10.64 12.30 -22.54
CA ARG A 255 10.24 13.63 -22.02
C ARG A 255 9.25 14.32 -22.94
N ALA A 256 9.48 14.28 -24.26
CA ALA A 256 8.55 14.82 -25.25
C ALA A 256 7.19 14.10 -25.22
N ALA A 257 7.18 12.81 -24.88
CA ALA A 257 5.96 12.02 -24.66
C ALA A 257 5.27 12.27 -23.30
N GLY A 258 5.84 13.14 -22.45
CA GLY A 258 5.27 13.53 -21.15
C GLY A 258 5.73 12.68 -19.96
N PHE A 259 6.81 11.91 -20.10
CA PHE A 259 7.35 11.07 -19.02
C PHE A 259 8.60 11.70 -18.41
N ARG A 260 8.64 11.73 -17.08
CA ARG A 260 9.79 12.27 -16.31
C ARG A 260 10.32 11.28 -15.27
N ASP A 261 9.74 10.09 -15.17
CA ASP A 261 10.22 9.01 -14.32
C ASP A 261 10.49 7.76 -15.18
N ILE A 262 11.75 7.37 -15.28
CA ILE A 262 12.17 6.28 -16.18
C ILE A 262 12.64 5.08 -15.37
N PHE A 263 12.03 3.93 -15.63
CA PHE A 263 12.36 2.65 -14.98
C PHE A 263 13.22 1.80 -15.94
N LEU A 264 14.52 1.84 -15.71
CA LEU A 264 15.53 1.11 -16.47
C LEU A 264 15.66 -0.31 -15.94
N PRO A 265 15.67 -1.35 -16.79
CA PRO A 265 16.15 -2.65 -16.34
C PRO A 265 17.62 -2.55 -15.94
N TRP A 266 18.05 -3.31 -14.94
CA TRP A 266 19.47 -3.55 -14.73
C TRP A 266 20.10 -4.13 -16.01
N PRO A 267 21.37 -3.78 -16.34
CA PRO A 267 22.12 -4.33 -17.46
C PRO A 267 21.88 -5.83 -17.67
N ARG A 268 21.45 -6.18 -18.88
CA ARG A 268 21.17 -7.56 -19.31
C ARG A 268 22.40 -8.24 -19.87
N THR A 269 23.40 -7.46 -20.29
CA THR A 269 24.68 -7.93 -20.81
C THR A 269 25.83 -7.25 -20.06
N GLU A 270 27.00 -7.88 -20.05
CA GLU A 270 28.20 -7.29 -19.45
C GLU A 270 28.59 -5.95 -20.10
N ALA A 271 28.32 -5.80 -21.41
CA ALA A 271 28.62 -4.58 -22.17
C ALA A 271 27.77 -3.38 -21.74
N GLU A 272 26.57 -3.59 -21.20
CA GLU A 272 25.68 -2.52 -20.75
C GLU A 272 26.08 -1.94 -19.39
N LEU A 273 26.86 -2.66 -18.58
CA LEU A 273 27.23 -2.21 -17.24
C LEU A 273 28.19 -1.00 -17.23
N PRO A 274 29.25 -0.94 -18.06
CA PRO A 274 30.02 0.28 -18.25
C PRO A 274 29.18 1.47 -18.71
N VAL A 275 28.20 1.24 -19.61
CA VAL A 275 27.30 2.29 -20.09
C VAL A 275 26.42 2.81 -18.97
N LEU A 276 25.82 1.93 -18.16
CA LEU A 276 25.03 2.32 -16.97
C LEU A 276 25.83 3.24 -16.04
N ARG A 277 27.08 2.86 -15.75
CA ARG A 277 27.98 3.64 -14.88
C ARG A 277 28.32 4.99 -15.50
N GLN A 278 28.58 5.03 -16.81
CA GLN A 278 28.86 6.26 -17.54
C GLN A 278 27.66 7.19 -17.51
N VAL A 279 26.47 6.72 -17.88
CA VAL A 279 25.26 7.56 -17.91
C VAL A 279 24.91 8.10 -16.52
N ALA A 280 25.07 7.29 -15.48
CA ALA A 280 24.83 7.72 -14.11
C ALA A 280 25.77 8.83 -13.64
N ARG A 281 27.05 8.79 -14.07
CA ARG A 281 28.07 9.76 -13.66
C ARG A 281 28.09 11.03 -14.52
N GLU A 282 27.84 10.90 -15.81
CA GLU A 282 28.12 11.96 -16.80
C GLU A 282 26.85 12.55 -17.40
N VAL A 283 25.82 11.72 -17.64
CA VAL A 283 24.63 12.15 -18.39
C VAL A 283 23.49 12.57 -17.46
N ILE A 284 23.14 11.72 -16.48
CA ILE A 284 22.04 11.96 -15.53
C ILE A 284 22.18 13.31 -14.78
N PRO A 285 23.37 13.70 -14.26
CA PRO A 285 23.52 14.99 -13.60
C PRO A 285 23.18 16.19 -14.51
N GLY A 286 23.60 16.14 -15.78
CA GLY A 286 23.28 17.18 -16.77
C GLY A 286 21.79 17.26 -17.09
N LEU A 287 21.09 16.12 -17.13
CA LEU A 287 19.64 16.07 -17.31
C LEU A 287 18.88 16.62 -16.10
N ARG A 288 19.38 16.38 -14.87
CA ARG A 288 18.79 16.87 -13.63
C ARG A 288 19.05 18.35 -13.37
N ALA A 289 20.20 18.89 -13.77
CA ALA A 289 20.52 20.31 -13.60
C ALA A 289 19.52 21.25 -14.29
N GLN A 290 18.72 20.72 -15.21
CA GLN A 290 17.63 21.44 -15.87
C GLN A 290 16.38 21.59 -14.97
N SER A 291 16.33 21.01 -13.75
CA SER A 291 15.15 21.00 -12.84
C SER A 291 15.47 20.63 -11.34
N PRO A 292 15.38 21.56 -10.35
CA PRO A 292 15.75 21.31 -8.93
C PRO A 292 14.59 20.91 -7.98
N ARG A 293 14.89 20.36 -6.78
CA ARG A 293 13.99 19.62 -5.85
C ARG A 293 13.74 20.31 -4.49
N PRO A 294 12.54 20.19 -3.87
CA PRO A 294 12.36 20.28 -2.41
C PRO A 294 11.72 19.02 -1.75
N ARG A 295 11.75 18.96 -0.40
CA ARG A 295 11.44 17.81 0.49
C ARG A 295 10.03 17.94 1.13
N PRO A 296 9.28 16.85 1.39
CA PRO A 296 7.94 16.95 1.99
C PRO A 296 7.97 16.99 3.53
N ALA A 297 6.99 17.68 4.13
CA ALA A 297 6.73 17.78 5.56
C ALA A 297 5.38 17.11 5.93
N SER A 298 5.30 16.52 7.13
CA SER A 298 4.16 15.75 7.65
C SER A 298 3.11 16.62 8.37
N ALA A 299 1.83 16.27 8.23
CA ALA A 299 0.72 16.82 9.02
C ALA A 299 0.09 15.75 9.92
N GLN A 300 -0.35 16.14 11.13
CA GLN A 300 -0.98 15.29 12.15
C GLN A 300 -2.51 15.38 12.11
N THR A 301 -3.21 14.36 12.60
CA THR A 301 -4.69 14.26 12.71
C THR A 301 -5.02 13.57 14.05
N PRO A 302 -6.15 13.89 14.72
CA PRO A 302 -6.27 13.71 16.17
C PRO A 302 -6.56 12.27 16.60
N SER A 303 -6.02 11.90 17.77
CA SER A 303 -6.21 10.59 18.40
C SER A 303 -7.54 10.51 19.18
N LEU A 304 -8.16 9.33 19.20
CA LEU A 304 -9.23 9.01 20.16
C LEU A 304 -8.67 9.06 21.59
N ALA A 305 -9.51 9.42 22.55
CA ALA A 305 -9.11 9.54 23.94
C ALA A 305 -9.24 8.20 24.68
N ASP A 306 -8.21 7.82 25.43
CA ASP A 306 -8.27 6.67 26.33
C ASP A 306 -9.30 6.91 27.44
N LEU A 307 -9.94 5.84 27.94
CA LEU A 307 -10.93 5.93 29.02
C LEU A 307 -10.37 6.74 30.21
N ASP A 308 -9.11 6.48 30.60
CA ASP A 308 -8.40 7.16 31.69
C ASP A 308 -8.20 8.67 31.48
N SER A 309 -8.29 9.15 30.25
CA SER A 309 -8.06 10.56 29.89
C SER A 309 -9.33 11.42 29.80
N VAL A 310 -10.52 10.81 29.90
CA VAL A 310 -11.81 11.50 29.76
C VAL A 310 -12.57 11.64 31.09
N THR A 311 -13.48 12.60 31.15
CA THR A 311 -14.32 12.87 32.32
C THR A 311 -15.40 11.81 32.53
N GLU A 312 -15.91 11.68 33.76
CA GLU A 312 -17.02 10.75 34.08
C GLU A 312 -18.29 11.03 33.24
N GLU A 313 -18.53 12.29 32.87
CA GLU A 313 -19.66 12.68 32.03
C GLU A 313 -19.48 12.24 30.57
N GLU A 314 -18.25 12.25 30.05
CA GLU A 314 -17.92 11.69 28.74
C GLU A 314 -18.05 10.17 28.73
N VAL A 315 -17.56 9.49 29.78
CA VAL A 315 -17.75 8.03 29.94
C VAL A 315 -19.24 7.69 30.00
N ARG A 316 -20.05 8.48 30.70
CA ARG A 316 -21.50 8.29 30.79
C ARG A 316 -22.20 8.44 29.44
N ARG A 317 -21.86 9.48 28.67
CA ARG A 317 -22.41 9.68 27.33
C ARG A 317 -22.03 8.53 26.40
N ALA A 318 -20.76 8.12 26.41
CA ALA A 318 -20.28 6.99 25.61
C ALA A 318 -20.96 5.68 26.01
N TYR A 319 -21.10 5.39 27.31
CA TYR A 319 -21.82 4.22 27.79
C TYR A 319 -23.28 4.25 27.36
N ALA A 320 -24.00 5.37 27.52
CA ALA A 320 -25.41 5.48 27.16
C ALA A 320 -25.66 5.31 25.65
N ALA A 321 -24.70 5.69 24.81
CA ALA A 321 -24.79 5.59 23.36
C ALA A 321 -24.69 4.16 22.81
N VAL A 322 -24.20 3.20 23.61
CA VAL A 322 -24.07 1.80 23.17
C VAL A 322 -25.45 1.19 22.91
N ARG A 323 -25.66 0.71 21.68
CA ARG A 323 -26.95 0.18 21.24
C ARG A 323 -27.34 -1.10 21.99
N ALA A 324 -28.64 -1.29 22.19
CA ALA A 324 -29.19 -2.53 22.77
C ALA A 324 -28.86 -3.77 21.91
N GLY A 325 -28.90 -4.95 22.52
CA GLY A 325 -28.56 -6.23 21.88
C GLY A 325 -27.12 -6.66 22.16
N PRO A 326 -26.47 -7.41 21.25
CA PRO A 326 -25.14 -7.98 21.50
C PRO A 326 -24.06 -6.99 21.95
N PRO A 327 -23.98 -5.74 21.43
CA PRO A 327 -22.99 -4.75 21.89
C PRO A 327 -23.14 -4.38 23.38
N ARG A 328 -24.37 -4.09 23.81
CA ARG A 328 -24.68 -3.80 25.23
C ARG A 328 -24.41 -5.01 26.12
N GLN A 329 -24.89 -6.18 25.72
CA GLN A 329 -24.68 -7.42 26.48
C GLN A 329 -23.20 -7.75 26.65
N LEU A 330 -22.40 -7.51 25.62
CA LEU A 330 -20.96 -7.73 25.66
C LEU A 330 -20.25 -6.71 26.57
N LEU A 331 -20.63 -5.44 26.50
CA LEU A 331 -20.10 -4.42 27.40
C LEU A 331 -20.43 -4.74 28.86
N ASP A 332 -21.68 -5.12 29.14
CA ASP A 332 -22.12 -5.46 30.49
C ASP A 332 -21.42 -6.73 31.01
N LEU A 333 -21.25 -7.75 30.16
CA LEU A 333 -20.47 -8.95 30.50
C LEU A 333 -19.02 -8.60 30.89
N LEU A 334 -18.36 -7.71 30.14
CA LEU A 334 -17.00 -7.27 30.47
C LEU A 334 -16.95 -6.44 31.77
N ILE A 335 -17.98 -5.64 32.05
CA ILE A 335 -18.09 -4.86 33.29
C ILE A 335 -18.30 -5.77 34.51
N ASP A 336 -19.16 -6.78 34.38
CA ASP A 336 -19.53 -7.68 35.48
C ASP A 336 -18.42 -8.69 35.82
N HIS A 337 -17.46 -8.88 34.91
CA HIS A 337 -16.35 -9.81 35.04
C HIS A 337 -14.99 -9.12 34.87
N PRO A 338 -14.64 -8.16 35.75
CA PRO A 338 -13.40 -7.39 35.63
C PRO A 338 -12.16 -8.28 35.73
N GLY A 339 -11.23 -8.13 34.78
CA GLY A 339 -9.99 -8.92 34.71
C GLY A 339 -10.18 -10.38 34.27
N GLU A 340 -11.42 -10.82 34.03
CA GLU A 340 -11.67 -12.10 33.34
C GLU A 340 -11.41 -11.92 31.84
N ARG A 341 -10.83 -12.95 31.23
CA ARG A 341 -10.49 -12.95 29.81
C ARG A 341 -11.44 -13.85 29.04
N PHE A 342 -12.02 -13.30 27.98
CA PHE A 342 -12.99 -14.01 27.15
C PHE A 342 -12.47 -14.21 25.73
N ASP A 343 -12.31 -15.45 25.27
CA ASP A 343 -12.07 -15.71 23.85
C ASP A 343 -13.39 -15.71 23.05
N GLY A 344 -13.30 -15.82 21.73
CA GLY A 344 -14.49 -15.79 20.88
C GLY A 344 -15.46 -16.96 21.12
N ALA A 345 -14.97 -18.13 21.58
CA ALA A 345 -15.79 -19.29 21.87
C ALA A 345 -16.50 -19.18 23.24
N SER A 346 -15.85 -18.57 24.23
CA SER A 346 -16.44 -18.31 25.54
C SER A 346 -17.49 -17.20 25.44
N LEU A 347 -17.23 -16.13 24.66
CA LEU A 347 -18.23 -15.09 24.37
C LEU A 347 -19.44 -15.65 23.63
N LEU A 348 -19.22 -16.53 22.64
CA LEU A 348 -20.31 -17.21 21.94
C LEU A 348 -21.25 -17.92 22.92
N THR A 349 -20.68 -18.69 23.84
CA THR A 349 -21.41 -19.46 24.85
C THR A 349 -22.12 -18.55 25.85
N ARG A 350 -21.41 -17.56 26.41
CA ARG A 350 -21.91 -16.66 27.45
C ARG A 350 -23.02 -15.73 26.96
N LEU A 351 -22.97 -15.33 25.69
CA LEU A 351 -23.95 -14.44 25.08
C LEU A 351 -25.10 -15.20 24.39
N GLY A 352 -25.09 -16.54 24.40
CA GLY A 352 -26.12 -17.36 23.75
C GLY A 352 -26.16 -17.22 22.23
N LEU A 353 -25.04 -16.82 21.62
CA LEU A 353 -24.92 -16.62 20.17
C LEU A 353 -24.68 -17.96 19.46
N GLN A 354 -25.11 -18.08 18.21
CA GLN A 354 -25.05 -19.35 17.48
C GLN A 354 -23.80 -19.47 16.60
N ARG A 355 -23.23 -18.33 16.17
CA ARG A 355 -22.06 -18.28 15.30
C ARG A 355 -21.01 -17.28 15.76
N HIS A 356 -19.74 -17.62 15.59
CA HIS A 356 -18.61 -16.79 16.01
C HIS A 356 -18.60 -15.40 15.33
N ASP A 357 -19.15 -15.30 14.12
CA ASP A 357 -19.24 -14.01 13.42
C ASP A 357 -20.23 -13.03 14.08
N GLU A 358 -21.16 -13.51 14.91
CA GLU A 358 -22.05 -12.68 15.74
C GLU A 358 -21.29 -12.02 16.90
N VAL A 359 -20.35 -12.75 17.52
CA VAL A 359 -19.45 -12.22 18.54
C VAL A 359 -18.59 -11.09 17.96
N THR A 360 -17.97 -11.34 16.79
CA THR A 360 -17.17 -10.33 16.08
C THR A 360 -17.99 -9.09 15.72
N ARG A 361 -19.23 -9.27 15.23
CA ARG A 361 -20.14 -8.14 14.95
C ARG A 361 -20.54 -7.36 16.20
N GLY A 362 -20.79 -8.04 17.31
CA GLY A 362 -21.14 -7.41 18.59
C GLY A 362 -20.03 -6.50 19.11
N ILE A 363 -18.79 -6.97 19.04
CA ILE A 363 -17.60 -6.21 19.46
C ILE A 363 -17.35 -5.01 18.55
N ALA A 364 -17.44 -5.19 17.23
CA ALA A 364 -17.27 -4.11 16.27
C ALA A 364 -18.32 -3.00 16.46
N ALA A 365 -19.58 -3.38 16.67
CA ALA A 365 -20.66 -2.42 16.92
C ALA A 365 -20.51 -1.70 18.27
N LEU A 366 -20.07 -2.41 19.33
CA LEU A 366 -19.77 -1.80 20.61
C LEU A 366 -18.65 -0.75 20.50
N ALA A 367 -17.55 -1.10 19.81
CA ALA A 367 -16.44 -0.18 19.60
C ALA A 367 -16.84 1.05 18.77
N ALA A 368 -17.67 0.87 17.74
CA ALA A 368 -18.17 1.98 16.93
C ALA A 368 -19.05 2.95 17.75
N ASP A 369 -19.90 2.42 18.63
CA ASP A 369 -20.75 3.24 19.50
C ASP A 369 -19.90 4.10 20.45
N LEU A 370 -18.83 3.55 21.02
CA LEU A 370 -17.88 4.29 21.88
C LEU A 370 -17.07 5.34 21.08
N ALA A 371 -16.55 4.96 19.91
CA ALA A 371 -15.73 5.85 19.07
C ALA A 371 -16.54 7.04 18.53
N SER A 372 -17.83 6.86 18.24
CA SER A 372 -18.72 7.98 17.85
C SER A 372 -18.88 9.05 18.94
N HIS A 373 -18.43 8.75 20.16
CA HIS A 373 -18.39 9.65 21.31
C HIS A 373 -16.96 9.97 21.77
N GLY A 374 -15.97 9.80 20.87
CA GLY A 374 -14.58 10.21 21.09
C GLY A 374 -13.76 9.28 21.98
N LEU A 375 -14.29 8.10 22.32
CA LEU A 375 -13.66 7.18 23.27
C LEU A 375 -12.99 6.01 22.55
N ALA A 376 -11.75 5.71 22.91
CA ALA A 376 -11.07 4.48 22.52
C ALA A 376 -11.67 3.25 23.21
N ARG A 377 -11.32 2.04 22.74
CA ARG A 377 -11.78 0.78 23.34
C ARG A 377 -11.19 0.63 24.74
N PRO A 378 -12.00 0.39 25.79
CA PRO A 378 -11.49 0.25 27.15
C PRO A 378 -10.97 -1.16 27.47
N TRP A 379 -11.13 -2.15 26.59
CA TRP A 379 -10.64 -3.52 26.79
C TRP A 379 -9.40 -3.81 25.95
N ASN A 380 -8.57 -4.75 26.43
CA ASN A 380 -7.42 -5.27 25.70
C ASN A 380 -7.87 -6.46 24.82
N GLU A 381 -7.39 -6.50 23.57
CA GLU A 381 -7.56 -7.61 22.64
C GLU A 381 -6.18 -8.28 22.43
N SER A 382 -6.00 -9.50 22.96
CA SER A 382 -4.80 -10.31 22.67
C SER A 382 -5.18 -11.68 22.14
N GLN A 383 -4.19 -12.50 21.75
CA GLN A 383 -4.42 -13.89 21.32
C GLN A 383 -5.17 -14.74 22.36
N LEU A 384 -5.23 -14.30 23.62
CA LEU A 384 -5.93 -15.00 24.70
C LEU A 384 -7.39 -14.51 24.90
N GLY A 385 -7.84 -13.48 24.17
CA GLY A 385 -9.20 -12.94 24.26
C GLY A 385 -9.30 -11.49 24.74
N TYR A 386 -10.54 -11.05 24.98
CA TYR A 386 -10.96 -9.73 25.43
C TYR A 386 -10.92 -9.63 26.95
N GLU A 387 -10.29 -8.60 27.49
CA GLU A 387 -10.19 -8.36 28.93
C GLU A 387 -10.41 -6.87 29.25
N LEU A 388 -11.33 -6.59 30.16
CA LEU A 388 -11.55 -5.25 30.70
C LEU A 388 -10.86 -5.13 32.05
N SER A 389 -9.97 -4.15 32.22
CA SER A 389 -9.26 -3.95 33.48
C SER A 389 -10.25 -3.63 34.61
N THR A 390 -9.93 -4.02 35.85
CA THR A 390 -10.77 -3.69 37.01
C THR A 390 -11.02 -2.20 37.16
N ALA A 391 -10.03 -1.36 36.82
CA ALA A 391 -10.15 0.09 36.84
C ALA A 391 -11.18 0.61 35.82
N HIS A 392 -11.10 0.14 34.57
CA HIS A 392 -12.03 0.53 33.52
C HIS A 392 -13.45 0.00 33.77
N ALA A 393 -13.57 -1.25 34.22
CA ALA A 393 -14.84 -1.86 34.60
C ALA A 393 -15.54 -1.06 35.72
N THR A 394 -14.78 -0.62 36.74
CA THR A 394 -15.33 0.20 37.84
C THR A 394 -15.89 1.53 37.34
N ARG A 395 -15.19 2.21 36.41
CA ARG A 395 -15.66 3.48 35.86
C ARG A 395 -16.90 3.31 34.99
N LEU A 396 -16.91 2.28 34.15
CA LEU A 396 -18.07 1.95 33.31
C LEU A 396 -19.28 1.46 34.14
N ALA A 397 -19.06 0.74 35.25
CA ALA A 397 -20.12 0.36 36.19
C ALA A 397 -20.78 1.59 36.84
N ARG A 398 -19.99 2.61 37.22
CA ARG A 398 -20.54 3.88 37.75
C ARG A 398 -21.37 4.62 36.70
N ALA A 399 -20.95 4.59 35.44
CA ALA A 399 -21.72 5.15 34.34
C ALA A 399 -23.03 4.39 34.08
N ARG A 400 -23.02 3.06 34.24
CA ARG A 400 -24.20 2.19 34.17
C ARG A 400 -25.21 2.49 35.28
N ASP A 401 -24.78 2.48 36.53
CA ASP A 401 -25.68 2.52 37.69
C ASP A 401 -26.34 3.90 37.90
N ARG A 402 -25.73 4.98 37.38
CA ARG A 402 -26.27 6.35 37.47
C ARG A 402 -27.23 6.72 36.33
N GLY A 403 -27.43 5.83 35.36
CA GLY A 403 -28.39 6.02 34.26
C GLY A 403 -29.83 5.60 34.58
N GLY A 404 -30.09 5.04 35.78
CA GLY A 404 -31.40 4.53 36.21
C GLY A 404 -32.29 5.51 36.98
N THR A 405 -31.86 6.76 37.18
CA THR A 405 -32.67 7.80 37.84
C THR A 405 -32.82 9.04 36.95
N THR A 406 -33.75 8.95 35.99
CA THR A 406 -34.64 10.04 35.53
C THR A 406 -35.84 9.42 34.85
#